data_AF-A0A9E3DHX0-F1
#
_entry.id   AF-A0A9E3DHX0-F1
#
_cell.length_a   1.000
_cell.length_b   1.000
_cell.length_c   1.000
_cell.angle_alpha   90.00
_cell.angle_beta   90.00
_cell.angle_gamma   90.00
#
_symmetry.space_group_name_H-M   'P 1'
#
loop_
_entity.id
_entity.type
_entity.pdbx_description
1 polymer ?
#
loop_
_entity_poly.entity_id
_entity_poly.type
_entity_poly.pdbx_seq_one_letter_code
_entity_poly.pdbx_strand_id
1 'polypeptide(L)'
;MRFLSSVVWSEGMYLGPHQFQVQGRYFEDSIHFATTSLWFGTFGLSSIQMDVDALRNGTVSVIHARGLLPDGMPFQMPDPDSTPSPRAIAELFPPTADSLNVLLGIPVRKPQGPNCAMNPSGNGLRYVAEMRTFPDENTGADELPVRIGRKNIRLVLDTEAWEGLVVVPIARVRRDGSGHFMYDPEFVPPCLQISASEKLMLLTRRLIEILETKSVTLARTAAARSPSGDFSTREIANFWLLHAVNSALAPLRHLWVAKRGHPEELYLELARLAGALCTFALDSNPSTLPLYDHMQLGECFEALDRHIRVHLEMVVPTNCVTIPLRKIADYFYEGDIEDTRVLGRARWV
;
A
#
# COMPACT_ATOMS: atom_id res chain seq x y z
N MET A 1 9.58 6.92 24.19
CA MET A 1 8.89 7.69 25.24
C MET A 1 8.27 8.91 24.58
N ARG A 2 6.93 9.06 24.63
CA ARG A 2 6.20 10.19 24.02
C ARG A 2 6.20 11.37 25.00
N PHE A 3 6.48 12.58 24.54
CA PHE A 3 6.52 13.79 25.36
C PHE A 3 5.21 14.58 25.17
N LEU A 4 4.29 14.41 26.12
CA LEU A 4 2.95 15.03 26.10
C LEU A 4 2.79 16.17 27.13
N SER A 5 3.90 16.74 27.59
CA SER A 5 3.90 17.87 28.52
C SER A 5 3.98 19.19 27.77
N SER A 6 3.16 20.17 28.14
CA SER A 6 3.21 21.51 27.56
C SER A 6 4.36 22.34 28.13
N VAL A 7 4.81 23.32 27.36
CA VAL A 7 5.72 24.36 27.86
C VAL A 7 4.91 25.36 28.68
N VAL A 8 5.40 25.69 29.89
CA VAL A 8 4.83 26.74 30.73
C VAL A 8 5.45 28.07 30.34
N TRP A 9 4.61 29.01 29.92
CA TRP A 9 5.00 30.39 29.61
C TRP A 9 4.64 31.29 30.78
N SER A 10 5.63 32.00 31.34
CA SER A 10 5.43 32.92 32.46
C SER A 10 6.00 34.30 32.13
N GLU A 11 5.44 35.32 32.77
CA GLU A 11 5.95 36.68 32.67
C GLU A 11 7.43 36.75 33.11
N GLY A 12 8.23 37.53 32.39
CA GLY A 12 9.66 37.69 32.65
C GLY A 12 10.55 36.49 32.26
N MET A 13 10.00 35.44 31.65
CA MET A 13 10.79 34.28 31.23
C MET A 13 11.73 34.61 30.06
N TYR A 14 13.00 34.18 30.15
CA TYR A 14 13.96 34.29 29.05
C TYR A 14 13.67 33.26 27.95
N LEU A 15 13.55 33.72 26.70
CA LEU A 15 13.31 32.87 25.53
C LEU A 15 14.62 32.23 25.03
N GLY A 16 14.63 30.90 24.97
CA GLY A 16 15.73 30.14 24.39
C GLY A 16 15.24 29.10 23.37
N PRO A 17 16.16 28.46 22.62
CA PRO A 17 15.81 27.43 21.64
C PRO A 17 15.05 26.25 22.25
N HIS A 18 15.35 25.92 23.51
CA HIS A 18 14.78 24.77 24.21
C HIS A 18 13.25 24.86 24.33
N GLN A 19 12.71 26.03 24.66
CA GLN A 19 11.25 26.20 24.80
C GLN A 19 10.53 25.91 23.48
N PHE A 20 11.04 26.44 22.36
CA PHE A 20 10.47 26.19 21.04
C PHE A 20 10.65 24.73 20.59
N GLN A 21 11.79 24.10 20.87
CA GLN A 21 12.04 22.70 20.56
C GLN A 21 11.10 21.76 21.34
N VAL A 22 10.88 22.03 22.63
CA VAL A 22 9.98 21.26 23.49
C VAL A 22 8.53 21.47 23.06
N GLN A 23 8.13 22.71 22.74
CA GLN A 23 6.80 23.01 22.24
C GLN A 23 6.52 22.33 20.90
N GLY A 24 7.45 22.40 19.95
CA GLY A 24 7.34 21.68 18.68
C GLY A 24 7.20 20.18 18.89
N ARG A 25 7.98 19.62 19.84
CA ARG A 25 7.89 18.21 20.17
C ARG A 25 6.55 17.79 20.76
N TYR A 26 5.97 18.61 21.64
CA TYR A 26 4.65 18.35 22.20
C TYR A 26 3.61 18.17 21.10
N PHE A 27 3.62 19.02 20.07
CA PHE A 27 2.69 18.89 18.93
C PHE A 27 2.95 17.64 18.10
N GLU A 28 4.21 17.35 17.74
CA GLU A 28 4.57 16.12 17.01
C GLU A 28 4.10 14.86 17.76
N ASP A 29 4.40 14.76 19.05
CA ASP A 29 4.05 13.60 19.88
C ASP A 29 2.55 13.51 20.15
N SER A 30 1.86 14.64 20.28
CA SER A 30 0.39 14.67 20.44
C SER A 30 -0.32 14.19 19.17
N ILE A 31 0.15 14.63 18.00
CA ILE A 31 -0.39 14.16 16.71
C ILE A 31 -0.15 12.66 16.57
N HIS A 32 1.10 12.21 16.76
CA HIS A 32 1.42 10.78 16.67
C HIS A 32 0.62 9.94 17.70
N PHE A 33 0.43 10.46 18.92
CA PHE A 33 -0.40 9.82 19.94
C PHE A 33 -1.85 9.70 19.50
N ALA A 34 -2.47 10.81 19.04
CA ALA A 34 -3.85 10.80 18.59
C ALA A 34 -4.05 9.85 17.42
N THR A 35 -3.17 9.91 16.40
CA THR A 35 -3.25 9.06 15.21
C THR A 35 -3.15 7.58 15.58
N THR A 36 -2.14 7.18 16.35
CA THR A 36 -1.95 5.76 16.75
C THR A 36 -2.97 5.25 17.76
N SER A 37 -3.67 6.13 18.48
CA SER A 37 -4.74 5.73 19.40
C SER A 37 -6.08 5.51 18.70
N LEU A 38 -6.27 6.12 17.51
CA LEU A 38 -7.51 6.08 16.76
C LEU A 38 -7.48 5.04 15.62
N TRP A 39 -6.30 4.74 15.07
CA TRP A 39 -6.14 3.90 13.88
C TRP A 39 -5.05 2.85 14.08
N PHE A 40 -5.23 1.68 13.49
CA PHE A 40 -4.21 0.63 13.39
C PHE A 40 -3.30 0.89 12.18
N GLY A 41 -2.01 0.50 12.26
CA GLY A 41 -1.10 0.56 11.11
C GLY A 41 -0.88 1.96 10.52
N THR A 42 -0.68 2.98 11.35
CA THR A 42 -0.72 4.40 10.91
C THR A 42 0.55 4.91 10.21
N PHE A 43 1.28 4.03 9.52
CA PHE A 43 2.50 4.36 8.80
C PHE A 43 2.48 3.74 7.40
N GLY A 44 3.48 4.03 6.58
CA GLY A 44 3.54 3.53 5.21
C GLY A 44 3.37 4.64 4.17
N LEU A 45 3.15 4.23 2.93
CA LEU A 45 3.14 5.08 1.75
C LEU A 45 1.71 5.52 1.40
N SER A 46 1.54 6.80 1.06
CA SER A 46 0.32 7.30 0.41
C SER A 46 0.51 7.45 -1.11
N SER A 47 1.76 7.59 -1.57
CA SER A 47 2.14 7.43 -2.98
C SER A 47 3.66 7.25 -3.07
N ILE A 48 4.09 6.52 -4.11
CA ILE A 48 5.50 6.27 -4.40
C ILE A 48 5.70 6.14 -5.91
N GLN A 49 6.79 6.71 -6.40
CA GLN A 49 7.26 6.54 -7.77
C GLN A 49 8.78 6.36 -7.75
N MET A 50 9.21 5.18 -8.18
CA MET A 50 10.62 4.82 -8.33
C MET A 50 11.09 5.10 -9.76
N ASP A 51 12.37 5.37 -9.93
CA ASP A 51 12.97 5.56 -11.24
C ASP A 51 13.36 4.21 -11.86
N VAL A 52 12.62 3.79 -12.88
CA VAL A 52 12.83 2.52 -13.59
C VAL A 52 14.07 2.57 -14.48
N ASP A 53 14.37 3.72 -15.08
CA ASP A 53 15.50 3.87 -15.99
C ASP A 53 16.82 3.96 -15.22
N ALA A 54 16.84 4.61 -14.05
CA ALA A 54 17.98 4.55 -13.14
C ALA A 54 18.26 3.11 -12.68
N LEU A 55 17.21 2.33 -12.40
CA LEU A 55 17.36 0.94 -11.95
C LEU A 55 17.99 0.05 -13.03
N ARG A 56 17.60 0.24 -14.29
CA ARG A 56 18.23 -0.46 -15.43
C ARG A 56 19.74 -0.21 -15.50
N ASN A 57 20.19 0.95 -15.03
CA ASN A 57 21.61 1.31 -14.90
C ASN A 57 22.24 0.90 -13.56
N GLY A 58 21.59 0.04 -12.77
CA GLY A 58 22.14 -0.47 -11.49
C GLY A 58 21.97 0.46 -10.30
N THR A 59 21.13 1.49 -10.41
CA THR A 59 20.94 2.51 -9.37
C THR A 59 19.48 2.64 -8.95
N VAL A 60 19.21 2.51 -7.66
CA VAL A 60 17.89 2.78 -7.10
C VAL A 60 17.76 4.28 -6.81
N SER A 61 16.71 4.92 -7.30
CA SER A 61 16.37 6.30 -6.96
C SER A 61 14.85 6.50 -6.87
N VAL A 62 14.47 7.52 -6.12
CA VAL A 62 13.07 7.91 -5.85
C VAL A 62 12.77 9.19 -6.63
N ILE A 63 11.69 9.18 -7.40
CA ILE A 63 11.19 10.37 -8.12
C ILE A 63 10.25 11.16 -7.20
N HIS A 64 9.29 10.47 -6.59
CA HIS A 64 8.31 11.05 -5.68
C HIS A 64 7.94 10.03 -4.60
N ALA A 65 7.80 10.48 -3.35
CA ALA A 65 7.32 9.63 -2.27
C ALA A 65 6.64 10.50 -1.21
N ARG A 66 5.51 10.03 -0.68
CA ARG A 66 4.88 10.67 0.49
C ARG A 66 4.26 9.64 1.41
N GLY A 67 4.28 9.89 2.71
CA GLY A 67 3.76 8.96 3.69
C GLY A 67 4.16 9.32 5.11
N LEU A 68 4.05 8.32 5.98
CA LEU A 68 4.44 8.40 7.40
C LEU A 68 5.42 7.27 7.70
N LEU A 69 6.48 7.58 8.44
CA LEU A 69 7.35 6.56 9.02
C LEU A 69 6.73 5.97 10.29
N PRO A 70 7.16 4.76 10.72
CA PRO A 70 6.64 4.10 11.93
C PRO A 70 6.67 4.95 13.21
N ASP A 71 7.59 5.91 13.32
CA ASP A 71 7.68 6.83 14.46
C ASP A 71 6.76 8.06 14.36
N GLY A 72 5.87 8.08 13.35
CA GLY A 72 4.89 9.14 13.11
C GLY A 72 5.39 10.29 12.27
N MET A 73 6.64 10.24 11.79
CA MET A 73 7.21 11.35 11.04
C MET A 73 6.68 11.39 9.59
N PRO A 74 6.07 12.50 9.15
CA PRO A 74 5.62 12.66 7.79
C PRO A 74 6.77 13.02 6.85
N PHE A 75 6.70 12.53 5.62
CA PHE A 75 7.59 12.92 4.54
C PHE A 75 6.81 13.14 3.24
N GLN A 76 7.30 14.07 2.42
CA GLN A 76 6.80 14.34 1.08
C GLN A 76 7.94 14.89 0.21
N MET A 77 8.31 14.13 -0.82
CA MET A 77 9.40 14.42 -1.75
C MET A 77 8.86 14.61 -3.16
N PRO A 78 9.46 15.44 -4.02
CA PRO A 78 10.69 16.22 -3.80
C PRO A 78 10.50 17.53 -3.03
N ASP A 79 9.25 18.00 -2.89
CA ASP A 79 8.91 19.22 -2.16
C ASP A 79 7.86 18.92 -1.08
N PRO A 80 8.09 19.34 0.18
CA PRO A 80 9.19 20.18 0.66
C PRO A 80 10.50 19.43 1.01
N ASP A 81 10.50 18.09 0.98
CA ASP A 81 11.64 17.26 1.38
C ASP A 81 12.45 16.78 0.18
N SER A 82 13.78 16.99 0.18
CA SER A 82 14.64 16.47 -0.87
C SER A 82 14.54 14.94 -1.00
N THR A 83 14.59 14.44 -2.23
CA THR A 83 14.73 12.99 -2.47
C THR A 83 16.05 12.47 -1.90
N PRO A 84 16.08 11.22 -1.40
CA PRO A 84 17.30 10.63 -0.89
C PRO A 84 18.32 10.46 -2.02
N SER A 85 19.61 10.49 -1.68
CA SER A 85 20.68 10.23 -2.65
C SER A 85 20.48 8.88 -3.33
N PRO A 86 20.61 8.79 -4.67
CA PRO A 86 20.53 7.53 -5.39
C PRO A 86 21.51 6.49 -4.84
N ARG A 87 21.10 5.22 -4.85
CA ARG A 87 21.87 4.11 -4.29
C ARG A 87 22.27 3.14 -5.39
N ALA A 88 23.56 3.04 -5.68
CA ALA A 88 24.09 1.99 -6.54
C ALA A 88 23.93 0.63 -5.85
N ILE A 89 23.35 -0.35 -6.55
CA ILE A 89 23.05 -1.69 -6.00
C ILE A 89 23.76 -2.83 -6.75
N ALA A 90 24.40 -2.56 -7.90
CA ALA A 90 24.95 -3.60 -8.76
C ALA A 90 25.94 -4.54 -8.03
N GLU A 91 26.83 -3.97 -7.22
CA GLU A 91 27.81 -4.73 -6.42
C GLU A 91 27.25 -5.22 -5.08
N LEU A 92 26.14 -4.64 -4.63
CA LEU A 92 25.52 -4.94 -3.33
C LEU A 92 24.45 -6.02 -3.42
N PHE A 93 23.96 -6.33 -4.63
CA PHE A 93 22.91 -7.32 -4.83
C PHE A 93 23.52 -8.72 -5.00
N PRO A 94 23.38 -9.62 -4.00
CA PRO A 94 24.08 -10.90 -4.02
C PRO A 94 23.71 -11.75 -5.25
N PRO A 95 24.66 -12.46 -5.88
CA PRO A 95 24.36 -13.33 -7.03
C PRO A 95 23.38 -14.46 -6.70
N THR A 96 23.37 -14.91 -5.45
CA THR A 96 22.51 -16.00 -4.95
C THR A 96 21.14 -15.52 -4.45
N ALA A 97 20.92 -14.21 -4.36
CA ALA A 97 19.65 -13.66 -3.89
C ALA A 97 18.69 -13.45 -5.06
N ASP A 98 17.44 -13.90 -4.88
CA ASP A 98 16.37 -13.71 -5.87
C ASP A 98 15.84 -12.27 -5.88
N SER A 99 15.89 -11.60 -4.72
CA SER A 99 15.41 -10.24 -4.55
C SER A 99 16.12 -9.50 -3.43
N LEU A 100 15.98 -8.16 -3.44
CA LEU A 100 16.58 -7.23 -2.49
C LEU A 100 15.55 -6.17 -2.13
N ASN A 101 15.25 -6.00 -0.84
CA ASN A 101 14.31 -4.96 -0.44
C ASN A 101 15.03 -3.62 -0.28
N VAL A 102 14.38 -2.58 -0.80
CA VAL A 102 14.80 -1.19 -0.67
C VAL A 102 13.97 -0.55 0.44
N LEU A 103 14.67 0.02 1.42
CA LEU A 103 14.11 0.68 2.58
C LEU A 103 14.33 2.19 2.47
N LEU A 104 13.32 2.95 2.88
CA LEU A 104 13.44 4.38 3.14
C LEU A 104 13.66 4.57 4.64
N GLY A 105 14.79 5.17 5.02
CA GLY A 105 15.21 5.28 6.41
C GLY A 105 15.57 6.69 6.85
N ILE A 106 15.33 7.00 8.12
CA ILE A 106 15.79 8.23 8.78
C ILE A 106 16.42 7.88 10.15
N PRO A 107 17.46 8.58 10.61
CA PRO A 107 18.00 8.36 11.94
C PRO A 107 16.95 8.47 13.05
N VAL A 108 16.98 7.52 13.99
CA VAL A 108 16.11 7.51 15.16
C VAL A 108 16.32 8.79 15.96
N ARG A 109 15.22 9.40 16.39
CA ARG A 109 15.28 10.56 17.27
C ARG A 109 15.87 10.17 18.63
N LYS A 110 16.86 10.92 19.10
CA LYS A 110 17.52 10.75 20.40
C LYS A 110 16.94 11.75 21.41
N PRO A 111 16.10 11.34 22.38
CA PRO A 111 15.40 12.30 23.27
C PRO A 111 16.32 13.23 24.06
N GLN A 112 17.49 12.74 24.49
CA GLN A 112 18.48 13.48 25.27
C GLN A 112 19.78 13.71 24.48
N GLY A 113 19.74 13.57 23.16
CA GLY A 113 20.91 13.69 22.29
C GLY A 113 20.73 14.70 21.16
N PRO A 114 21.80 15.00 20.41
CA PRO A 114 21.71 15.86 19.25
C PRO A 114 20.87 15.19 18.15
N ASN A 115 19.95 15.95 17.57
CA ASN A 115 19.08 15.50 16.47
C ASN A 115 19.23 16.31 15.19
N CYS A 116 19.87 17.48 15.24
CA CYS A 116 20.09 18.35 14.09
C CYS A 116 21.58 18.64 13.93
N ALA A 117 22.12 18.36 12.75
CA ALA A 117 23.46 18.74 12.36
C ALA A 117 23.46 20.20 11.89
N MET A 118 24.24 21.06 12.55
CA MET A 118 24.31 22.50 12.20
C MET A 118 25.10 22.78 10.91
N ASN A 119 25.97 21.84 10.51
CA ASN A 119 26.72 21.91 9.26
C ASN A 119 26.27 20.74 8.36
N PRO A 120 26.17 20.93 7.03
CA PRO A 120 25.77 19.88 6.09
C PRO A 120 26.65 18.62 6.14
N SER A 121 27.91 18.77 6.55
CA SER A 121 28.88 17.69 6.71
C SER A 121 28.69 16.87 8.00
N GLY A 122 27.65 17.15 8.79
CA GLY A 122 27.44 16.57 10.13
C GLY A 122 26.76 15.20 10.10
N ASN A 123 27.57 14.17 10.37
CA ASN A 123 27.25 12.78 10.72
C ASN A 123 25.79 12.43 11.03
N GLY A 124 25.10 11.78 10.10
CA GLY A 124 24.04 10.78 10.36
C GLY A 124 22.93 11.15 11.36
N LEU A 125 22.72 12.45 11.64
CA LEU A 125 21.66 12.93 12.54
C LEU A 125 20.35 13.03 11.76
N ARG A 126 19.24 13.07 12.51
CA ARG A 126 17.90 13.02 11.94
C ARG A 126 17.59 14.20 11.02
N TYR A 127 18.09 15.38 11.37
CA TYR A 127 17.96 16.61 10.59
C TYR A 127 19.32 17.22 10.26
N VAL A 128 19.37 17.97 9.16
CA VAL A 128 20.50 18.78 8.73
C VAL A 128 20.00 20.21 8.54
N ALA A 129 20.69 21.17 9.15
CA ALA A 129 20.35 22.58 9.02
C ALA A 129 20.57 23.06 7.59
N GLU A 130 19.55 23.72 7.02
CA GLU A 130 19.56 24.27 5.67
C GLU A 130 19.00 25.69 5.72
N MET A 131 19.69 26.64 5.06
CA MET A 131 19.16 28.00 4.89
C MET A 131 18.11 28.00 3.79
N ARG A 132 16.89 28.45 4.09
CA ARG A 132 15.86 28.78 3.09
C ARG A 132 15.30 30.16 3.37
N THR A 133 14.96 30.87 2.31
CA THR A 133 14.39 32.20 2.40
C THR A 133 12.87 32.11 2.38
N PHE A 134 12.20 32.82 3.30
CA PHE A 134 10.75 32.87 3.40
C PHE A 134 10.28 34.32 3.35
N PRO A 135 9.25 34.67 2.56
CA PRO A 135 8.60 35.96 2.64
C PRO A 135 7.82 36.07 3.96
N ASP A 136 7.57 37.30 4.42
CA ASP A 136 6.64 37.54 5.53
C ASP A 136 5.22 37.15 5.12
N GLU A 137 4.57 36.27 5.88
CA GLU A 137 3.21 35.81 5.61
C GLU A 137 2.15 36.92 5.76
N ASN A 138 2.44 38.00 6.50
CA ASN A 138 1.49 39.11 6.68
C ASN A 138 1.43 40.04 5.47
N THR A 139 2.56 40.26 4.81
CA THR A 139 2.71 41.24 3.72
C THR A 139 2.97 40.60 2.36
N GLY A 140 3.47 39.37 2.32
CA GLY A 140 3.94 38.70 1.11
C GLY A 140 5.23 39.29 0.52
N ALA A 141 5.85 40.24 1.25
CA ALA A 141 7.09 40.91 0.89
C ALA A 141 8.18 40.59 1.93
N ASP A 142 9.34 41.22 1.79
CA ASP A 142 10.45 41.17 2.77
C ASP A 142 10.91 39.74 3.13
N GLU A 143 11.64 39.16 2.20
CA GLU A 143 12.24 37.83 2.31
C GLU A 143 13.33 37.75 3.40
N LEU A 144 13.17 36.79 4.34
CA LEU A 144 14.12 36.53 5.42
C LEU A 144 14.73 35.12 5.32
N PRO A 145 16.05 34.98 5.42
CA PRO A 145 16.72 33.68 5.42
C PRO A 145 16.59 33.02 6.80
N VAL A 146 15.94 31.85 6.84
CA VAL A 146 15.69 31.05 8.05
C VAL A 146 16.39 29.69 7.94
N ARG A 147 16.98 29.22 9.05
CA ARG A 147 17.53 27.86 9.15
C ARG A 147 16.40 26.87 9.45
N ILE A 148 16.13 25.98 8.50
CA ILE A 148 15.20 24.87 8.68
C ILE A 148 15.96 23.56 8.90
N GLY A 149 15.31 22.58 9.52
CA GLY A 149 15.84 21.22 9.65
C GLY A 149 15.40 20.36 8.48
N ARG A 150 16.22 20.24 7.43
CA ARG A 150 15.99 19.27 6.36
C ARG A 150 16.08 17.85 6.92
N LYS A 151 15.13 16.99 6.59
CA LYS A 151 15.13 15.59 7.02
C LYS A 151 16.26 14.81 6.33
N ASN A 152 17.01 14.04 7.10
CA ASN A 152 18.11 13.24 6.58
C ASN A 152 17.62 11.84 6.17
N ILE A 153 16.74 11.79 5.18
CA ILE A 153 16.17 10.54 4.67
C ILE A 153 17.16 9.91 3.68
N ARG A 154 17.36 8.59 3.77
CA ARG A 154 18.29 7.82 2.94
C ARG A 154 17.67 6.51 2.46
N LEU A 155 18.16 6.04 1.31
CA LEU A 155 17.90 4.69 0.83
C LEU A 155 18.87 3.72 1.52
N VAL A 156 18.34 2.60 2.00
CA VAL A 156 19.10 1.53 2.64
C VAL A 156 18.60 0.19 2.10
N LEU A 157 19.50 -0.77 1.95
CA LEU A 157 19.14 -2.12 1.55
C LEU A 157 18.90 -3.00 2.78
N ASP A 158 18.04 -4.00 2.67
CA ASP A 158 17.78 -4.95 3.75
C ASP A 158 18.99 -5.81 4.12
N THR A 159 19.96 -5.96 3.22
CA THR A 159 21.24 -6.64 3.46
C THR A 159 22.24 -5.80 4.28
N GLU A 160 21.97 -4.50 4.46
CA GLU A 160 22.83 -3.60 5.22
C GLU A 160 22.39 -3.49 6.68
N ALA A 161 23.32 -3.12 7.57
CA ALA A 161 22.96 -2.76 8.93
C ALA A 161 22.21 -1.43 8.95
N TRP A 162 20.93 -1.48 9.34
CA TRP A 162 20.08 -0.30 9.49
C TRP A 162 19.77 0.02 10.96
N GLU A 163 20.52 -0.54 11.91
CA GLU A 163 20.44 -0.21 13.33
C GLU A 163 20.53 1.31 13.57
N GLY A 164 19.65 1.84 14.41
CA GLY A 164 19.56 3.28 14.66
C GLY A 164 18.80 4.07 13.58
N LEU A 165 18.14 3.39 12.64
CA LEU A 165 17.17 4.00 11.72
C LEU A 165 15.73 3.60 12.05
N VAL A 166 14.82 4.51 11.75
CA VAL A 166 13.41 4.19 11.52
C VAL A 166 13.24 3.99 10.02
N VAL A 167 12.75 2.82 9.63
CA VAL A 167 12.68 2.41 8.22
C VAL A 167 11.27 1.99 7.81
N VAL A 168 10.96 2.16 6.53
CA VAL A 168 9.79 1.57 5.88
C VAL A 168 10.24 0.96 4.54
N PRO A 169 9.85 -0.28 4.20
CA PRO A 169 10.17 -0.85 2.89
C PRO A 169 9.33 -0.16 1.81
N ILE A 170 9.98 0.23 0.72
CA ILE A 170 9.36 1.04 -0.35
C ILE A 170 9.35 0.35 -1.71
N ALA A 171 10.27 -0.57 -1.95
CA ALA A 171 10.34 -1.33 -3.18
C ALA A 171 11.09 -2.65 -2.94
N ARG A 172 10.93 -3.59 -3.85
CA ARG A 172 11.77 -4.78 -3.96
C ARG A 172 12.37 -4.83 -5.36
N VAL A 173 13.66 -5.09 -5.44
CA VAL A 173 14.39 -5.26 -6.69
C VAL A 173 14.60 -6.75 -6.92
N ARG A 174 14.49 -7.19 -8.18
CA ARG A 174 14.79 -8.54 -8.65
C ARG A 174 15.51 -8.48 -9.99
N ARG A 175 16.07 -9.60 -10.43
CA ARG A 175 16.52 -9.78 -11.82
C ARG A 175 15.34 -10.26 -12.67
N ASP A 176 15.24 -9.75 -13.89
CA ASP A 176 14.35 -10.28 -14.91
C ASP A 176 14.94 -11.57 -15.53
N GLY A 177 14.21 -12.20 -16.46
CA GLY A 177 14.69 -13.41 -17.14
C GLY A 177 15.94 -13.22 -18.01
N SER A 178 16.34 -11.96 -18.28
CA SER A 178 17.56 -11.59 -19.02
C SER A 178 18.69 -11.13 -18.09
N GLY A 179 18.48 -11.14 -16.77
CA GLY A 179 19.47 -10.72 -15.77
C GLY A 179 19.49 -9.21 -15.49
N HIS A 180 18.62 -8.40 -16.08
CA HIS A 180 18.53 -6.96 -15.79
C HIS A 180 17.77 -6.70 -14.50
N PHE A 181 18.11 -5.61 -13.80
CA PHE A 181 17.36 -5.21 -12.61
C PHE A 181 15.99 -4.64 -12.97
N MET A 182 14.98 -5.06 -12.23
CA MET A 182 13.62 -4.52 -12.30
C MET A 182 13.03 -4.42 -10.89
N TYR A 183 12.11 -3.47 -10.69
CA TYR A 183 11.28 -3.46 -9.50
C TYR A 183 10.27 -4.60 -9.60
N ASP A 184 10.08 -5.33 -8.51
CA ASP A 184 9.14 -6.44 -8.43
C ASP A 184 7.70 -5.91 -8.42
N PRO A 185 6.89 -6.14 -9.49
CA PRO A 185 5.51 -5.68 -9.53
C PRO A 185 4.63 -6.41 -8.49
N GLU A 186 5.09 -7.55 -7.99
CA GLU A 186 4.38 -8.32 -6.98
C GLU A 186 4.61 -7.82 -5.55
N PHE A 187 5.51 -6.87 -5.35
CA PHE A 187 5.78 -6.29 -4.05
C PHE A 187 4.71 -5.27 -3.65
N VAL A 188 4.22 -5.39 -2.42
CA VAL A 188 3.27 -4.44 -1.81
C VAL A 188 3.92 -3.84 -0.56
N PRO A 189 4.27 -2.54 -0.57
CA PRO A 189 4.81 -1.88 0.62
C PRO A 189 3.70 -1.66 1.67
N PRO A 190 4.04 -1.37 2.94
CA PRO A 190 3.11 -0.78 3.89
C PRO A 190 2.48 0.48 3.30
N CYS A 191 1.16 0.56 3.31
CA CYS A 191 0.40 1.61 2.64
C CYS A 191 -0.56 2.29 3.61
N LEU A 192 -0.63 3.61 3.57
CA LEU A 192 -1.68 4.40 4.23
C LEU A 192 -2.94 4.49 3.38
N GLN A 193 -2.80 4.33 2.06
CA GLN A 193 -3.90 4.35 1.10
C GLN A 193 -3.71 3.20 0.11
N ILE A 194 -4.79 2.48 -0.22
CA ILE A 194 -4.73 1.36 -1.18
C ILE A 194 -4.14 1.74 -2.55
N SER A 195 -4.29 3.01 -2.96
CA SER A 195 -3.76 3.53 -4.23
C SER A 195 -2.24 3.72 -4.26
N ALA A 196 -1.56 3.62 -3.12
CA ALA A 196 -0.11 3.62 -3.05
C ALA A 196 0.51 2.33 -3.63
N SER A 197 -0.27 1.26 -3.78
CA SER A 197 0.13 0.01 -4.43
C SER A 197 -0.74 -0.29 -5.64
N GLU A 198 -0.12 -0.31 -6.82
CA GLU A 198 -0.80 -0.71 -8.06
C GLU A 198 -1.31 -2.16 -7.98
N LYS A 199 -0.53 -3.07 -7.39
CA LYS A 199 -0.94 -4.47 -7.19
C LYS A 199 -2.23 -4.60 -6.39
N LEU A 200 -2.40 -3.85 -5.29
CA LEU A 200 -3.65 -3.86 -4.52
C LEU A 200 -4.83 -3.33 -5.34
N MET A 201 -4.62 -2.28 -6.12
CA MET A 201 -5.65 -1.72 -7.00
C MET A 201 -6.06 -2.69 -8.10
N LEU A 202 -5.11 -3.41 -8.72
CA LEU A 202 -5.38 -4.42 -9.74
C LEU A 202 -6.07 -5.66 -9.17
N LEU A 203 -5.62 -6.13 -8.00
CA LEU A 203 -6.26 -7.24 -7.28
C LEU A 203 -7.72 -6.91 -6.96
N THR A 204 -7.97 -5.72 -6.42
CA THR A 204 -9.33 -5.27 -6.07
C THR A 204 -10.20 -5.16 -7.31
N ARG A 205 -9.69 -4.57 -8.39
CA ARG A 205 -10.40 -4.47 -9.68
C ARG A 205 -10.81 -5.84 -10.20
N ARG A 206 -9.87 -6.78 -10.24
CA ARG A 206 -10.12 -8.15 -10.72
C ARG A 206 -11.19 -8.84 -9.89
N LEU A 207 -11.14 -8.71 -8.56
CA LEU A 207 -12.18 -9.29 -7.69
C LEU A 207 -13.55 -8.67 -7.94
N ILE A 208 -13.63 -7.35 -8.14
CA ILE A 208 -14.88 -6.67 -8.52
C ILE A 208 -15.44 -7.26 -9.83
N GLU A 209 -14.62 -7.38 -10.88
CA GLU A 209 -15.02 -7.91 -12.19
C GLU A 209 -15.53 -9.38 -12.09
N ILE A 210 -14.85 -10.20 -11.26
CA ILE A 210 -15.30 -11.57 -10.96
C ILE A 210 -16.65 -11.54 -10.23
N LEU A 211 -16.79 -10.74 -9.18
CA LEU A 211 -18.00 -10.65 -8.38
C LEU A 211 -19.20 -10.14 -9.19
N GLU A 212 -19.00 -9.18 -10.10
CA GLU A 212 -20.04 -8.70 -11.02
C GLU A 212 -20.53 -9.83 -11.93
N THR A 213 -19.59 -10.59 -12.50
CA THR A 213 -19.91 -11.73 -13.37
C THR A 213 -20.68 -12.83 -12.61
N LYS A 214 -20.23 -13.17 -11.40
CA LYS A 214 -20.91 -14.15 -10.53
C LYS A 214 -22.28 -13.64 -10.08
N SER A 215 -22.41 -12.36 -9.75
CA SER A 215 -23.68 -11.72 -9.36
C SER A 215 -24.74 -11.86 -10.45
N VAL A 216 -24.42 -11.51 -11.69
CA VAL A 216 -25.33 -11.64 -12.84
C VAL A 216 -25.76 -13.10 -13.04
N THR A 217 -24.81 -14.03 -12.91
CA THR A 217 -25.06 -15.46 -13.10
C THR A 217 -26.02 -16.00 -12.03
N LEU A 218 -25.75 -15.69 -10.77
CA LEU A 218 -26.57 -16.10 -9.62
C LEU A 218 -27.96 -15.45 -9.63
N ALA A 219 -28.06 -14.18 -10.04
CA ALA A 219 -29.33 -13.48 -10.17
C ALA A 219 -30.25 -14.13 -11.21
N ARG A 220 -29.70 -14.58 -12.37
CA ARG A 220 -30.48 -15.32 -13.38
C ARG A 220 -31.00 -16.64 -12.84
N THR A 221 -30.17 -17.40 -12.13
CA THR A 221 -30.59 -18.65 -11.50
C THR A 221 -31.65 -18.41 -10.43
N ALA A 222 -31.53 -17.34 -9.64
CA ALA A 222 -32.50 -16.96 -8.63
C ALA A 222 -33.82 -16.43 -9.21
N ALA A 223 -33.84 -15.94 -10.46
CA ALA A 223 -35.05 -15.48 -11.14
C ALA A 223 -35.84 -16.62 -11.83
N ALA A 224 -35.16 -17.71 -12.20
CA ALA A 224 -35.76 -18.89 -12.83
C ALA A 224 -36.57 -19.79 -11.85
N ARG A 225 -37.20 -19.18 -10.84
CA ARG A 225 -37.91 -19.86 -9.74
C ARG A 225 -39.05 -20.73 -10.25
N SER A 226 -39.25 -21.88 -9.59
CA SER A 226 -40.50 -22.63 -9.75
C SER A 226 -41.69 -21.80 -9.24
N PRO A 227 -42.84 -21.79 -9.93
CA PRO A 227 -44.04 -21.05 -9.52
C PRO A 227 -44.71 -21.60 -8.24
N SER A 228 -44.27 -22.75 -7.73
CA SER A 228 -44.65 -23.30 -6.43
C SER A 228 -43.93 -22.53 -5.31
N GLY A 229 -44.67 -21.96 -4.37
CA GLY A 229 -44.15 -21.06 -3.32
C GLY A 229 -43.19 -21.66 -2.27
N ASP A 230 -42.75 -22.92 -2.42
CA ASP A 230 -41.81 -23.57 -1.51
C ASP A 230 -40.38 -23.44 -2.04
N PHE A 231 -39.47 -22.93 -1.21
CA PHE A 231 -38.05 -22.84 -1.55
C PHE A 231 -37.34 -24.17 -1.31
N SER A 232 -36.65 -24.66 -2.33
CA SER A 232 -35.71 -25.77 -2.17
C SER A 232 -34.46 -25.34 -1.39
N THR A 233 -33.82 -26.28 -0.70
CA THR A 233 -32.54 -26.03 0.02
C THR A 233 -31.46 -25.45 -0.90
N ARG A 234 -31.45 -25.86 -2.18
CA ARG A 234 -30.52 -25.34 -3.20
C ARG A 234 -30.81 -23.88 -3.56
N GLU A 235 -32.07 -23.50 -3.69
CA GLU A 235 -32.45 -22.11 -3.94
C GLU A 235 -32.08 -21.19 -2.76
N ILE A 236 -32.24 -21.69 -1.53
CA ILE A 236 -31.83 -20.97 -0.32
C ILE A 236 -30.31 -20.77 -0.31
N ALA A 237 -29.53 -21.82 -0.60
CA ALA A 237 -28.07 -21.71 -0.70
C ALA A 237 -27.63 -20.72 -1.78
N ASN A 238 -28.23 -20.78 -2.98
CA ASN A 238 -27.97 -19.82 -4.05
C ASN A 238 -28.30 -18.38 -3.65
N PHE A 239 -29.39 -18.17 -2.93
CA PHE A 239 -29.78 -16.85 -2.44
C PHE A 239 -28.77 -16.28 -1.42
N TRP A 240 -28.31 -17.10 -0.47
CA TRP A 240 -27.27 -16.69 0.48
C TRP A 240 -25.95 -16.36 -0.21
N LEU A 241 -25.58 -17.12 -1.24
CA LEU A 241 -24.38 -16.83 -2.01
C LEU A 241 -24.52 -15.52 -2.80
N LEU A 242 -25.66 -15.31 -3.46
CA LEU A 242 -25.96 -14.06 -4.14
C LEU A 242 -25.92 -12.87 -3.16
N HIS A 243 -26.47 -13.04 -1.96
CA HIS A 243 -26.41 -12.04 -0.91
C HIS A 243 -24.96 -11.73 -0.50
N ALA A 244 -24.11 -12.75 -0.28
CA ALA A 244 -22.71 -12.56 0.07
C ALA A 244 -21.95 -11.80 -1.03
N VAL A 245 -22.12 -12.20 -2.29
CA VAL A 245 -21.51 -11.54 -3.46
C VAL A 245 -21.96 -10.08 -3.58
N ASN A 246 -23.27 -9.82 -3.54
CA ASN A 246 -23.82 -8.47 -3.73
C ASN A 246 -23.45 -7.54 -2.57
N SER A 247 -23.43 -8.05 -1.34
CA SER A 247 -23.10 -7.25 -0.15
C SER A 247 -21.62 -6.85 -0.13
N ALA A 248 -20.72 -7.69 -0.66
CA ALA A 248 -19.30 -7.37 -0.81
C ALA A 248 -19.02 -6.44 -2.00
N LEU A 249 -19.78 -6.55 -3.09
CA LEU A 249 -19.50 -5.83 -4.33
C LEU A 249 -19.55 -4.29 -4.16
N ALA A 250 -20.59 -3.78 -3.48
CA ALA A 250 -20.78 -2.33 -3.32
C ALA A 250 -19.63 -1.63 -2.55
N PRO A 251 -19.22 -2.07 -1.34
CA PRO A 251 -18.12 -1.44 -0.62
C PRO A 251 -16.78 -1.60 -1.35
N LEU A 252 -16.50 -2.74 -1.97
CA LEU A 252 -15.28 -2.93 -2.76
C LEU A 252 -15.21 -1.95 -3.95
N ARG A 253 -16.33 -1.77 -4.67
CA ARG A 253 -16.43 -0.77 -5.74
C ARG A 253 -16.21 0.65 -5.22
N HIS A 254 -16.76 0.99 -4.06
CA HIS A 254 -16.57 2.30 -3.45
C HIS A 254 -15.08 2.58 -3.17
N LEU A 255 -14.40 1.66 -2.47
CA LEU A 255 -12.98 1.78 -2.16
C LEU A 255 -12.14 1.93 -3.43
N TRP A 256 -12.39 1.09 -4.44
CA TRP A 256 -11.66 1.12 -5.70
C TRP A 256 -11.86 2.43 -6.49
N VAL A 257 -13.10 2.92 -6.60
CA VAL A 257 -13.42 4.18 -7.31
C VAL A 257 -12.86 5.38 -6.57
N ALA A 258 -12.97 5.40 -5.24
CA ALA A 258 -12.46 6.50 -4.41
C ALA A 258 -10.93 6.59 -4.47
N LYS A 259 -10.23 5.48 -4.80
CA LYS A 259 -8.75 5.36 -4.79
C LYS A 259 -8.15 5.82 -3.45
N ARG A 260 -8.91 5.63 -2.37
CA ARG A 260 -8.63 6.07 -1.01
C ARG A 260 -9.15 5.01 -0.03
N GLY A 261 -8.71 5.09 1.21
CA GLY A 261 -9.02 4.12 2.27
C GLY A 261 -7.76 3.39 2.72
N HIS A 262 -7.67 3.16 4.03
CA HIS A 262 -6.58 2.39 4.61
C HIS A 262 -6.67 0.93 4.12
N PRO A 263 -5.55 0.21 3.86
CA PRO A 263 -5.63 -1.18 3.40
C PRO A 263 -6.39 -2.10 4.36
N GLU A 264 -6.39 -1.82 5.66
CA GLU A 264 -7.22 -2.57 6.62
C GLU A 264 -8.70 -2.54 6.26
N GLU A 265 -9.24 -1.41 5.79
CA GLU A 265 -10.66 -1.29 5.41
C GLU A 265 -10.99 -2.23 4.24
N LEU A 266 -10.11 -2.27 3.23
CA LEU A 266 -10.24 -3.20 2.11
C LEU A 266 -10.11 -4.65 2.58
N TYR A 267 -9.12 -4.94 3.43
CA TYR A 267 -8.90 -6.27 3.96
C TYR A 267 -10.11 -6.76 4.75
N LEU A 268 -10.74 -5.92 5.57
CA LEU A 268 -11.93 -6.28 6.35
C LEU A 268 -13.10 -6.71 5.45
N GLU A 269 -13.33 -6.00 4.34
CA GLU A 269 -14.39 -6.36 3.38
C GLU A 269 -14.07 -7.65 2.62
N LEU A 270 -12.80 -7.87 2.25
CA LEU A 270 -12.36 -9.14 1.66
C LEU A 270 -12.47 -10.29 2.67
N ALA A 271 -12.13 -10.07 3.93
CA ALA A 271 -12.19 -11.08 4.98
C ALA A 271 -13.65 -11.46 5.31
N ARG A 272 -14.55 -10.46 5.32
CA ARG A 272 -16.00 -10.68 5.44
C ARG A 272 -16.53 -11.57 4.32
N LEU A 273 -16.15 -11.29 3.07
CA LEU A 273 -16.53 -12.09 1.92
C LEU A 273 -15.95 -13.52 2.01
N ALA A 274 -14.65 -13.65 2.30
CA ALA A 274 -13.99 -14.95 2.44
C ALA A 274 -14.63 -15.82 3.53
N GLY A 275 -14.93 -15.23 4.70
CA GLY A 275 -15.63 -15.91 5.78
C GLY A 275 -17.04 -16.35 5.41
N ALA A 276 -17.79 -15.51 4.67
CA ALA A 276 -19.09 -15.90 4.15
C ALA A 276 -19.00 -17.07 3.15
N LEU A 277 -17.97 -17.09 2.30
CA LEU A 277 -17.74 -18.16 1.33
C LEU A 277 -17.37 -19.50 1.98
N CYS A 278 -16.78 -19.49 3.19
CA CYS A 278 -16.52 -20.72 3.95
C CYS A 278 -17.81 -21.52 4.22
N THR A 279 -18.97 -20.86 4.30
CA THR A 279 -20.26 -21.55 4.54
C THR A 279 -20.68 -22.51 3.41
N PHE A 280 -20.04 -22.41 2.24
CA PHE A 280 -20.34 -23.21 1.06
C PHE A 280 -19.27 -24.28 0.75
N ALA A 281 -18.23 -24.42 1.58
CA ALA A 281 -17.16 -25.40 1.42
C ALA A 281 -17.02 -26.28 2.67
N LEU A 282 -16.81 -27.58 2.47
CA LEU A 282 -16.72 -28.55 3.58
C LEU A 282 -15.40 -28.44 4.36
N ASP A 283 -14.30 -28.18 3.65
CA ASP A 283 -12.94 -28.16 4.22
C ASP A 283 -12.39 -26.74 4.43
N SER A 284 -13.29 -25.77 4.68
CA SER A 284 -12.94 -24.36 4.83
C SER A 284 -13.50 -23.78 6.12
N ASN A 285 -12.66 -23.09 6.89
CA ASN A 285 -13.06 -22.52 8.17
C ASN A 285 -12.60 -21.06 8.29
N PRO A 286 -13.48 -20.13 8.72
CA PRO A 286 -13.11 -18.73 8.90
C PRO A 286 -11.90 -18.50 9.82
N SER A 287 -11.63 -19.39 10.78
CA SER A 287 -10.46 -19.31 11.68
C SER A 287 -9.12 -19.53 10.97
N THR A 288 -9.13 -20.08 9.76
CA THR A 288 -7.94 -20.35 8.93
C THR A 288 -7.61 -19.23 7.95
N LEU A 289 -8.42 -18.18 7.90
CA LEU A 289 -8.18 -17.04 7.02
C LEU A 289 -6.90 -16.29 7.45
N PRO A 290 -6.07 -15.85 6.49
CA PRO A 290 -4.80 -15.18 6.80
C PRO A 290 -5.07 -13.89 7.55
N LEU A 291 -4.36 -13.63 8.65
CA LEU A 291 -4.50 -12.38 9.43
C LEU A 291 -3.88 -11.19 8.68
N TYR A 292 -4.38 -9.99 8.99
CA TYR A 292 -3.81 -8.75 8.45
C TYR A 292 -2.42 -8.50 9.05
N ASP A 293 -1.43 -8.33 8.18
CA ASP A 293 -0.09 -7.88 8.55
C ASP A 293 0.26 -6.65 7.72
N HIS A 294 0.32 -5.49 8.38
CA HIS A 294 0.59 -4.21 7.73
C HIS A 294 2.01 -4.12 7.13
N MET A 295 2.97 -4.89 7.65
CA MET A 295 4.32 -4.95 7.11
C MET A 295 4.41 -5.92 5.92
N GLN A 296 3.48 -6.86 5.82
CA GLN A 296 3.43 -7.91 4.80
C GLN A 296 2.09 -7.93 4.06
N LEU A 297 1.66 -6.75 3.57
CA LEU A 297 0.39 -6.60 2.87
C LEU A 297 0.29 -7.54 1.65
N GLY A 298 1.39 -7.77 0.93
CA GLY A 298 1.39 -8.63 -0.25
C GLY A 298 0.91 -10.05 0.05
N GLU A 299 1.44 -10.67 1.10
CA GLU A 299 1.15 -12.07 1.45
C GLU A 299 -0.28 -12.24 1.96
N CYS A 300 -0.73 -11.37 2.88
CA CYS A 300 -2.05 -11.50 3.47
C CYS A 300 -3.17 -11.23 2.45
N PHE A 301 -3.01 -10.22 1.57
CA PHE A 301 -3.98 -9.96 0.51
C PHE A 301 -4.01 -11.03 -0.57
N GLU A 302 -2.84 -11.54 -0.98
CA GLU A 302 -2.79 -12.57 -2.02
C GLU A 302 -3.40 -13.89 -1.54
N ALA A 303 -3.12 -14.29 -0.30
CA ALA A 303 -3.73 -15.47 0.29
C ALA A 303 -5.26 -15.35 0.35
N LEU A 304 -5.78 -14.16 0.73
CA LEU A 304 -7.20 -13.90 0.83
C LEU A 304 -7.90 -13.85 -0.53
N ASP A 305 -7.30 -13.17 -1.51
CA ASP A 305 -7.79 -13.12 -2.89
C ASP A 305 -7.80 -14.52 -3.53
N ARG A 306 -6.75 -15.34 -3.30
CA ARG A 306 -6.72 -16.73 -3.76
C ARG A 306 -7.85 -17.54 -3.13
N HIS A 307 -8.05 -17.41 -1.83
CA HIS A 307 -9.14 -18.08 -1.11
C HIS A 307 -10.50 -17.71 -1.71
N ILE A 308 -10.80 -16.42 -1.89
CA ILE A 308 -12.07 -15.94 -2.46
C ILE A 308 -12.29 -16.51 -3.86
N ARG A 309 -11.29 -16.41 -4.75
CA ARG A 309 -11.41 -16.89 -6.13
C ARG A 309 -11.66 -18.39 -6.20
N VAL A 310 -10.93 -19.19 -5.41
CA VAL A 310 -11.11 -20.65 -5.36
C VAL A 310 -12.53 -21.00 -4.89
N HIS A 311 -13.03 -20.37 -3.83
CA HIS A 311 -14.37 -20.65 -3.33
C HIS A 311 -15.49 -20.19 -4.26
N LEU A 312 -15.36 -19.01 -4.89
CA LEU A 312 -16.32 -18.56 -5.89
C LEU A 312 -16.40 -19.52 -7.09
N GLU A 313 -15.27 -20.09 -7.50
CA GLU A 313 -15.24 -21.03 -8.62
C GLU A 313 -15.77 -22.43 -8.25
N MET A 314 -15.53 -22.90 -7.02
CA MET A 314 -16.09 -24.17 -6.54
C MET A 314 -17.62 -24.13 -6.46
N VAL A 315 -18.18 -23.02 -5.99
CA VAL A 315 -19.63 -22.91 -5.75
C VAL A 315 -20.39 -22.50 -7.01
N VAL A 316 -19.78 -21.67 -7.87
CA VAL A 316 -20.35 -21.25 -9.16
C VAL A 316 -19.29 -21.44 -10.24
N PRO A 317 -19.17 -22.64 -10.83
CA PRO A 317 -18.18 -22.90 -11.86
C PRO A 317 -18.36 -21.95 -13.06
N THR A 318 -17.26 -21.39 -13.57
CA THR A 318 -17.29 -20.61 -14.80
C THR A 318 -17.34 -21.57 -15.99
N ASN A 319 -18.55 -21.83 -16.50
CA ASN A 319 -18.75 -22.80 -17.58
C ASN A 319 -18.53 -22.23 -19.00
N CYS A 320 -18.50 -20.90 -19.13
CA CYS A 320 -18.30 -20.20 -20.40
C CYS A 320 -17.37 -19.01 -20.19
N VAL A 321 -16.42 -18.82 -21.11
CA VAL A 321 -15.52 -17.66 -21.16
C VAL A 321 -15.81 -16.90 -22.45
N THR A 322 -16.09 -15.61 -22.36
CA THR A 322 -16.31 -14.76 -23.54
C THR A 322 -14.99 -14.20 -24.02
N ILE A 323 -14.62 -14.46 -25.26
CA ILE A 323 -13.39 -13.91 -25.87
C ILE A 323 -13.80 -12.74 -26.78
N PRO A 324 -13.46 -11.49 -26.43
CA PRO A 324 -13.80 -10.34 -27.26
C PRO A 324 -12.96 -10.34 -28.54
N LEU A 325 -13.62 -10.35 -29.70
CA LEU A 325 -12.99 -10.33 -31.01
C LEU A 325 -12.75 -8.88 -31.50
N ARG A 326 -11.50 -8.54 -31.81
CA ARG A 326 -11.08 -7.26 -32.40
C ARG A 326 -10.81 -7.46 -33.89
N LYS A 327 -11.38 -6.60 -34.74
CA LYS A 327 -11.14 -6.63 -36.20
C LYS A 327 -9.74 -6.10 -36.50
N ILE A 328 -8.91 -6.88 -37.19
CA ILE A 328 -7.53 -6.50 -37.57
C ILE A 328 -7.39 -6.20 -39.07
N ALA A 329 -8.23 -6.81 -39.91
CA ALA A 329 -8.31 -6.56 -41.35
C ALA A 329 -9.72 -6.91 -41.86
N ASP A 330 -9.99 -6.70 -43.14
CA ASP A 330 -11.26 -7.13 -43.72
C ASP A 330 -11.42 -8.65 -43.60
N TYR A 331 -12.53 -9.05 -42.98
CA TYR A 331 -12.87 -10.45 -42.67
C TYR A 331 -11.93 -11.16 -41.67
N PHE A 332 -10.98 -10.47 -41.04
CA PHE A 332 -10.12 -11.05 -39.99
C PHE A 332 -10.39 -10.42 -38.62
N TYR A 333 -10.58 -11.30 -37.64
CA TYR A 333 -10.78 -10.95 -36.23
C TYR A 333 -9.81 -11.75 -35.37
N GLU A 334 -9.31 -11.12 -34.31
CA GLU A 334 -8.39 -11.71 -33.34
C GLU A 334 -8.99 -11.56 -31.94
N GLY A 335 -8.79 -12.56 -31.08
CA GLY A 335 -9.22 -12.52 -29.69
C GLY A 335 -8.15 -13.13 -28.80
N ASP A 336 -7.72 -12.38 -27.79
CA ASP A 336 -6.71 -12.85 -26.84
C ASP A 336 -7.31 -13.85 -25.86
N ILE A 337 -6.66 -15.01 -25.71
CA ILE A 337 -7.05 -16.04 -24.75
C ILE A 337 -6.23 -15.86 -23.48
N GLU A 338 -6.84 -15.24 -22.46
CA GLU A 338 -6.18 -15.04 -21.16
C GLU A 338 -6.32 -16.27 -20.23
N ASP A 339 -7.37 -17.08 -20.41
CA ASP A 339 -7.65 -18.26 -19.58
C ASP A 339 -7.33 -19.56 -20.33
N THR A 340 -6.21 -20.19 -20.00
CA THR A 340 -5.75 -21.41 -20.66
C THR A 340 -6.68 -22.62 -20.45
N ARG A 341 -7.64 -22.55 -19.51
CA ARG A 341 -8.63 -23.62 -19.30
C ARG A 341 -9.51 -23.83 -20.53
N VAL A 342 -9.73 -22.80 -21.34
CA VAL A 342 -10.55 -22.90 -22.58
C VAL A 342 -9.87 -23.69 -23.70
N LEU A 343 -8.57 -23.94 -23.59
CA LEU A 343 -7.80 -24.75 -24.56
C LEU A 343 -7.95 -26.26 -24.30
N GLY A 344 -8.57 -26.66 -23.18
CA GLY A 344 -8.87 -28.06 -22.85
C GLY A 344 -10.15 -28.58 -23.48
N ARG A 345 -10.94 -29.36 -22.75
CA ARG A 345 -12.31 -29.77 -23.17
C ARG A 345 -13.28 -28.59 -23.06
N ALA A 346 -13.28 -27.72 -24.06
CA ALA A 346 -14.20 -26.62 -24.19
C ALA A 346 -15.03 -26.74 -25.48
N ARG A 347 -16.27 -26.21 -25.44
CA ARG A 347 -17.10 -26.03 -26.63
C ARG A 347 -17.05 -24.56 -27.02
N TRP A 348 -16.55 -24.29 -28.22
CA TRP A 348 -16.56 -22.97 -28.84
C TRP A 348 -17.94 -22.78 -29.48
N VAL A 349 -18.62 -21.68 -29.14
CA VAL A 349 -19.98 -21.36 -29.59
C VAL A 349 -19.96 -20.08 -30.40
#